data_AF-A0A7W6NQ32-F1
#
_entry.id   AF-A0A7W6NQ32-F1
#
_cell.length_a   1.000
_cell.length_b   1.000
_cell.length_c   1.000
_cell.angle_alpha   90.00
_cell.angle_beta   90.00
_cell.angle_gamma   90.00
#
_symmetry.space_group_name_H-M   'P 1'
#
loop_
_entity.id
_entity.type
_entity.pdbx_description
1 polymer ?
#
loop_
_entity_poly.entity_id
_entity_poly.type
_entity_poly.pdbx_seq_one_letter_code
_entity_poly.pdbx_strand_id
1 'polypeptide(L)'
;MNEAQRQTPATMFYVAVAVLGLVVSVLGFSKTFFLPLGAGEFQAPAVVFVHGGAAFAWVLLFVLQPSLIRLGRYDIHARTGAIGAVLAVVVAVTAVPVALYAVERDLSADLDFAVSTLPGVFTSMAMFLALVIAGVMNRHRPQTHKRLMLLATIVVLWPAWFRLRHWFPGVPRPEIWFAVVAADALIIIAMIRDKLVEGRVHPVWWFVGIPVILEQTIEALLFDSPAWRAVSHALYGLFTSG
;
A
#
# COMPACT_ATOMS: atom_id res chain seq x y z
N MET A 1 9.35 -32.72 13.75
CA MET A 1 8.30 -31.79 13.30
C MET A 1 8.23 -31.81 11.78
N ASN A 2 7.13 -32.33 11.21
CA ASN A 2 6.98 -32.55 9.77
C ASN A 2 6.98 -31.22 8.99
N GLU A 3 7.41 -31.21 7.73
CA GLU A 3 7.44 -29.98 6.90
C GLU A 3 6.07 -29.28 6.82
N ALA A 4 4.99 -30.06 6.78
CA ALA A 4 3.61 -29.54 6.83
C ALA A 4 3.28 -28.76 8.12
N GLN A 5 3.84 -29.17 9.28
CA GLN A 5 3.69 -28.46 10.56
C GLN A 5 4.55 -27.19 10.66
N ARG A 6 5.63 -27.07 9.86
CA ARG A 6 6.43 -25.83 9.78
C ARG A 6 5.80 -24.80 8.86
N GLN A 7 5.06 -25.25 7.84
CA GLN A 7 4.37 -24.34 6.93
C GLN A 7 3.15 -23.67 7.59
N THR A 8 2.40 -24.35 8.47
CA THR A 8 1.16 -23.81 9.05
C THR A 8 1.31 -22.53 9.88
N PRO A 9 2.27 -22.36 10.82
CA PRO A 9 2.45 -21.09 11.53
C PRO A 9 2.98 -19.98 10.62
N ALA A 10 3.78 -20.36 9.61
CA ALA A 10 4.39 -19.42 8.70
C ALA A 10 3.39 -18.74 7.78
N THR A 11 2.45 -19.51 7.21
CA THR A 11 1.43 -18.94 6.33
C THR A 11 0.33 -18.20 7.10
N MET A 12 0.07 -18.59 8.36
CA MET A 12 -0.88 -17.87 9.23
C MET A 12 -0.48 -16.42 9.49
N PHE A 13 0.82 -16.13 9.60
CA PHE A 13 1.30 -14.76 9.72
C PHE A 13 0.88 -13.89 8.52
N TYR A 14 1.14 -14.36 7.30
CA TYR A 14 0.79 -13.60 6.09
C TYR A 14 -0.73 -13.46 5.92
N VAL A 15 -1.51 -14.49 6.28
CA VAL A 15 -2.98 -14.38 6.32
C VAL A 15 -3.43 -13.33 7.33
N ALA A 16 -2.88 -13.33 8.55
CA ALA A 16 -3.25 -12.38 9.59
C ALA A 16 -2.93 -10.94 9.18
N VAL A 17 -1.73 -10.70 8.62
CA VAL A 17 -1.35 -9.37 8.11
C VAL A 17 -2.23 -8.96 6.93
N ALA A 18 -2.57 -9.88 6.02
CA ALA A 18 -3.48 -9.59 4.91
C ALA A 18 -4.88 -9.21 5.40
N VAL A 19 -5.42 -9.94 6.39
CA VAL A 19 -6.73 -9.63 6.99
C VAL A 19 -6.68 -8.29 7.73
N LEU A 20 -5.61 -8.00 8.47
CA LEU A 20 -5.42 -6.68 9.07
C LEU A 20 -5.42 -5.57 8.01
N GLY A 21 -4.69 -5.77 6.91
CA GLY A 21 -4.68 -4.83 5.77
C GLY A 21 -6.07 -4.62 5.18
N LEU A 22 -6.86 -5.69 5.05
CA LEU A 22 -8.26 -5.60 4.60
C LEU A 22 -9.13 -4.80 5.59
N VAL A 23 -9.04 -5.10 6.89
CA VAL A 23 -9.78 -4.38 7.94
C VAL A 23 -9.42 -2.90 7.92
N VAL A 24 -8.13 -2.56 7.87
CA VAL A 24 -7.66 -1.19 7.82
C VAL A 24 -8.10 -0.50 6.53
N SER A 25 -8.09 -1.19 5.38
CA SER A 25 -8.63 -0.67 4.12
C SER A 25 -10.11 -0.31 4.24
N VAL A 26 -10.92 -1.21 4.79
CA VAL A 26 -12.34 -0.95 5.02
C VAL A 26 -12.51 0.25 5.95
N LEU A 27 -11.93 0.21 7.16
CA LEU A 27 -12.09 1.25 8.17
C LEU A 27 -11.56 2.62 7.71
N GLY A 28 -10.37 2.66 7.11
CA GLY A 28 -9.75 3.88 6.62
C GLY A 28 -10.58 4.54 5.52
N PHE A 29 -11.12 3.76 4.59
CA PHE A 29 -11.95 4.30 3.50
C PHE A 29 -13.44 4.42 3.85
N SER A 30 -13.90 3.95 5.02
CA SER A 30 -15.32 4.05 5.42
C SER A 30 -15.86 5.47 5.37
N LYS A 31 -15.24 6.42 6.09
CA LYS A 31 -15.74 7.81 6.19
C LYS A 31 -15.48 8.65 4.94
N THR A 32 -14.54 8.24 4.08
CA THR A 32 -14.09 9.04 2.94
C THR A 32 -14.57 8.51 1.59
N PHE A 33 -15.08 7.27 1.56
CA PHE A 33 -15.52 6.62 0.33
C PHE A 33 -16.78 5.76 0.56
N PHE A 34 -16.73 4.72 1.39
CA PHE A 34 -17.83 3.73 1.45
C PHE A 34 -19.14 4.29 1.99
N LEU A 35 -19.10 5.06 3.09
CA LEU A 35 -20.31 5.64 3.68
C LEU A 35 -20.93 6.72 2.77
N PRO A 36 -20.16 7.71 2.26
CA PRO A 36 -20.70 8.66 1.28
C PRO A 36 -21.22 7.99 0.01
N LEU A 37 -20.57 6.93 -0.47
CA LEU A 37 -21.01 6.19 -1.66
C LEU A 37 -22.34 5.48 -1.40
N GLY A 38 -22.50 4.82 -0.26
CA GLY A 38 -23.74 4.15 0.13
C GLY A 38 -24.91 5.12 0.37
N ALA A 39 -24.63 6.35 0.77
CA ALA A 39 -25.60 7.42 0.93
C ALA A 39 -25.96 8.15 -0.39
N GLY A 40 -25.26 7.87 -1.49
CA GLY A 40 -25.42 8.60 -2.77
C GLY A 40 -24.80 9.99 -2.77
N GLU A 41 -23.96 10.31 -1.79
CA GLU A 41 -23.32 11.62 -1.60
C GLU A 41 -21.92 11.71 -2.24
N PHE A 42 -21.33 10.57 -2.61
CA PHE A 42 -19.99 10.53 -3.21
C PHE A 42 -20.03 10.82 -4.71
N GLN A 43 -19.42 11.94 -5.10
CA GLN A 43 -19.24 12.35 -6.50
C GLN A 43 -17.76 12.42 -6.84
N ALA A 44 -17.34 11.65 -7.84
CA ALA A 44 -15.97 11.64 -8.32
C ALA A 44 -15.91 11.18 -9.80
N PRO A 45 -14.84 11.49 -10.54
CA PRO A 45 -14.64 10.94 -11.88
C PRO A 45 -14.50 9.41 -11.85
N ALA A 46 -14.83 8.75 -12.98
CA ALA A 46 -14.78 7.29 -13.11
C ALA A 46 -13.42 6.68 -12.69
N VAL A 47 -12.31 7.39 -12.93
CA VAL A 47 -10.96 6.93 -12.58
C VAL A 47 -10.78 6.69 -11.07
N VAL A 48 -11.48 7.44 -10.21
CA VAL A 48 -11.44 7.25 -8.75
C VAL A 48 -12.08 5.93 -8.36
N PHE A 49 -13.20 5.57 -8.99
CA PHE A 49 -13.86 4.28 -8.77
C PHE A 49 -13.02 3.12 -9.31
N VAL A 50 -12.41 3.28 -10.49
CA VAL A 50 -11.53 2.26 -11.08
C VAL A 50 -10.31 2.02 -10.17
N HIS A 51 -9.64 3.08 -9.73
CA HIS A 51 -8.49 2.99 -8.83
C HIS A 51 -8.88 2.34 -7.50
N GLY A 52 -9.94 2.85 -6.85
CA GLY A 52 -10.42 2.32 -5.56
C GLY A 52 -10.83 0.86 -5.66
N GLY A 53 -11.56 0.49 -6.71
CA GLY A 53 -11.95 -0.90 -6.97
C GLY A 53 -10.75 -1.82 -7.23
N ALA A 54 -9.79 -1.38 -8.03
CA ALA A 54 -8.58 -2.15 -8.32
C ALA A 54 -7.68 -2.32 -7.08
N ALA A 55 -7.50 -1.27 -6.29
CA ALA A 55 -6.73 -1.30 -5.05
C ALA A 55 -7.40 -2.19 -3.99
N PHE A 56 -8.73 -2.12 -3.87
CA PHE A 56 -9.47 -3.00 -2.96
C PHE A 56 -9.41 -4.47 -3.42
N ALA A 57 -9.54 -4.73 -4.72
CA ALA A 57 -9.37 -6.05 -5.30
C ALA A 57 -7.95 -6.60 -5.09
N TRP A 58 -6.91 -5.76 -5.16
CA TRP A 58 -5.54 -6.13 -4.81
C TRP A 58 -5.43 -6.65 -3.38
N VAL A 59 -6.02 -5.93 -2.40
CA VAL A 59 -6.00 -6.34 -0.99
C VAL A 59 -6.76 -7.66 -0.78
N LEU A 60 -7.93 -7.82 -1.39
CA LEU A 60 -8.68 -9.09 -1.36
C LEU A 60 -7.88 -10.25 -1.96
N LEU A 61 -7.21 -9.99 -3.08
CA LEU A 61 -6.34 -10.96 -3.72
C LEU A 61 -5.18 -11.34 -2.79
N PHE A 62 -4.57 -10.37 -2.12
CA PHE A 62 -3.50 -10.61 -1.15
C PHE A 62 -3.96 -11.46 0.06
N VAL A 63 -5.22 -11.36 0.49
CA VAL A 63 -5.82 -12.27 1.49
C VAL A 63 -6.00 -13.68 0.91
N LEU A 64 -6.43 -13.77 -0.33
CA LEU A 64 -6.68 -15.04 -1.02
C LEU A 64 -5.39 -15.83 -1.29
N GLN A 65 -4.31 -15.16 -1.73
CA GLN A 65 -3.08 -15.83 -2.20
C GLN A 65 -2.47 -16.79 -1.16
N PRO A 66 -2.19 -16.40 0.10
CA PRO A 66 -1.65 -17.31 1.10
C PRO A 66 -2.62 -18.44 1.45
N SER A 67 -3.93 -18.18 1.39
CA SER A 67 -4.97 -19.17 1.66
C SER A 67 -4.98 -20.28 0.60
N LEU A 68 -4.83 -19.93 -0.68
CA LEU A 68 -4.70 -20.90 -1.78
C LEU A 68 -3.46 -21.80 -1.62
N ILE A 69 -2.33 -21.22 -1.21
CA ILE A 69 -1.11 -21.98 -0.92
C ILE A 69 -1.33 -22.98 0.22
N ARG A 70 -2.00 -22.57 1.31
CA ARG A 70 -2.33 -23.48 2.43
C ARG A 70 -3.24 -24.62 2.02
N LEU A 71 -4.15 -24.37 1.08
CA LEU A 71 -5.08 -25.36 0.55
C LEU A 71 -4.48 -26.23 -0.57
N GLY A 72 -3.21 -26.03 -0.92
CA GLY A 72 -2.54 -26.76 -2.01
C GLY A 72 -3.07 -26.42 -3.41
N ARG A 73 -3.78 -25.30 -3.57
CA ARG A 73 -4.40 -24.84 -4.84
C ARG A 73 -3.43 -23.96 -5.63
N TYR A 74 -2.27 -24.52 -5.97
CA TYR A 74 -1.18 -23.79 -6.64
C TYR A 74 -1.54 -23.31 -8.06
N ASP A 75 -2.40 -24.06 -8.75
CA ASP A 75 -2.94 -23.70 -10.06
C ASP A 75 -3.80 -22.43 -10.00
N ILE A 76 -4.70 -22.36 -9.01
CA ILE A 76 -5.55 -21.18 -8.78
C ILE A 76 -4.69 -20.00 -8.31
N HIS A 77 -3.69 -20.23 -7.46
CA HIS A 77 -2.71 -19.22 -7.06
C HIS A 77 -2.03 -18.60 -8.28
N ALA A 78 -1.53 -19.42 -9.21
CA ALA A 78 -0.87 -18.92 -10.42
C ALA A 78 -1.83 -18.14 -11.33
N ARG A 79 -3.05 -18.63 -11.57
CA ARG A 79 -4.05 -17.97 -12.41
C ARG A 79 -4.49 -16.63 -11.82
N THR A 80 -4.82 -16.61 -10.53
CA THR A 80 -5.26 -15.39 -9.85
C THR A 80 -4.09 -14.43 -9.62
N GLY A 81 -2.85 -14.92 -9.52
CA GLY A 81 -1.63 -14.10 -9.53
C GLY A 81 -1.44 -13.30 -10.83
N ALA A 82 -1.82 -13.85 -11.98
CA ALA A 82 -1.82 -13.11 -13.26
C ALA A 82 -2.83 -11.94 -13.24
N ILE A 83 -4.01 -12.16 -12.63
CA ILE A 83 -4.99 -11.08 -12.39
C ILE A 83 -4.35 -10.01 -11.48
N GLY A 84 -3.62 -10.43 -10.44
CA GLY A 84 -2.88 -9.52 -9.57
C GLY A 84 -1.89 -8.63 -10.31
N ALA A 85 -1.15 -9.17 -11.29
CA ALA A 85 -0.24 -8.37 -12.10
C ALA A 85 -0.97 -7.28 -12.91
N VAL A 86 -2.15 -7.60 -13.48
CA VAL A 86 -3.00 -6.62 -14.17
C VAL A 86 -3.50 -5.57 -13.18
N LEU A 87 -3.99 -5.97 -12.01
CA LEU A 87 -4.44 -5.04 -10.97
C LEU A 87 -3.32 -4.10 -10.53
N ALA A 88 -2.08 -4.58 -10.38
CA ALA A 88 -0.95 -3.73 -10.03
C ALA A 88 -0.70 -2.63 -11.05
N VAL A 89 -0.76 -2.97 -12.35
CA VAL A 89 -0.64 -1.97 -13.42
C VAL A 89 -1.79 -0.97 -13.37
N VAL A 90 -3.03 -1.43 -13.19
CA VAL A 90 -4.19 -0.54 -13.07
C VAL A 90 -4.05 0.40 -11.89
N VAL A 91 -3.71 -0.11 -10.70
CA VAL A 91 -3.51 0.70 -9.49
C VAL A 91 -2.42 1.75 -9.72
N ALA A 92 -1.29 1.36 -10.31
CA ALA A 92 -0.20 2.28 -10.60
C ALA A 92 -0.62 3.38 -11.58
N VAL A 93 -1.09 3.00 -12.77
CA VAL A 93 -1.45 3.95 -13.84
C VAL A 93 -2.56 4.91 -13.39
N THR A 94 -3.52 4.43 -12.61
CA THR A 94 -4.64 5.27 -12.13
C THR A 94 -4.29 6.15 -10.92
N ALA A 95 -3.16 5.93 -10.25
CA ALA A 95 -2.78 6.69 -9.06
C ALA A 95 -2.57 8.19 -9.36
N VAL A 96 -1.92 8.51 -10.49
CA VAL A 96 -1.63 9.90 -10.88
C VAL A 96 -2.90 10.70 -11.18
N PRO A 97 -3.83 10.24 -12.06
CA PRO A 97 -5.10 10.95 -12.28
C PRO A 97 -5.94 11.13 -11.01
N VAL A 98 -5.95 10.13 -10.12
CA VAL A 98 -6.66 10.24 -8.84
C VAL A 98 -6.03 11.28 -7.93
N ALA A 99 -4.70 11.34 -7.89
CA ALA A 99 -3.99 12.36 -7.12
C ALA A 99 -4.21 13.77 -7.69
N LEU A 100 -4.16 13.94 -9.01
CA LEU A 100 -4.45 15.22 -9.65
C LEU A 100 -5.87 15.70 -9.35
N TYR A 101 -6.86 14.81 -9.45
CA TYR A 101 -8.24 15.13 -9.04
C TYR A 101 -8.33 15.55 -7.57
N ALA A 102 -7.63 14.86 -6.66
CA ALA A 102 -7.61 15.22 -5.25
C ALA A 102 -6.93 16.58 -5.02
N VAL A 103 -5.84 16.85 -5.72
CA VAL A 103 -5.12 18.14 -5.68
C VAL A 103 -6.02 19.27 -6.15
N GLU A 104 -6.67 19.14 -7.31
CA GLU A 104 -7.57 20.17 -7.85
C GLU A 104 -8.76 20.45 -6.93
N ARG A 105 -9.36 19.38 -6.38
CA ARG A 105 -10.43 19.51 -5.38
C ARG A 105 -9.96 20.29 -4.16
N ASP A 106 -8.81 19.94 -3.61
CA ASP A 106 -8.30 20.54 -2.36
C ASP A 106 -7.80 21.98 -2.60
N LEU A 107 -7.21 22.27 -3.78
CA LEU A 107 -6.87 23.64 -4.20
C LEU A 107 -8.11 24.52 -4.36
N SER A 108 -9.23 23.98 -4.87
CA SER A 108 -10.50 24.71 -4.96
C SER A 108 -11.12 25.05 -3.60
N ALA A 109 -10.60 24.44 -2.53
CA ALA A 109 -10.96 24.69 -1.13
C ALA A 109 -9.87 25.49 -0.38
N ASP A 110 -9.00 26.20 -1.10
CA ASP A 110 -7.92 27.05 -0.57
C ASP A 110 -6.88 26.29 0.29
N LEU A 111 -6.65 25.00 0.00
CA LEU A 111 -5.63 24.19 0.67
C LEU A 111 -4.32 24.16 -0.15
N ASP A 112 -3.50 25.21 0.00
CA ASP A 112 -2.24 25.39 -0.74
C ASP A 112 -1.19 24.26 -0.59
N PHE A 113 -1.33 23.41 0.43
CA PHE A 113 -0.45 22.25 0.62
C PHE A 113 -0.86 21.04 -0.25
N ALA A 114 -1.99 21.10 -0.98
CA ALA A 114 -2.52 19.97 -1.73
C ALA A 114 -1.50 19.39 -2.72
N VAL A 115 -0.79 20.25 -3.46
CA VAL A 115 0.26 19.85 -4.40
C VAL A 115 1.40 19.08 -3.74
N SER A 116 1.63 19.28 -2.43
CA SER A 116 2.66 18.57 -1.65
C SER A 116 2.41 17.07 -1.57
N THR A 117 1.23 16.58 -1.95
CA THR A 117 0.92 15.14 -2.01
C THR A 117 1.52 14.43 -3.22
N LEU A 118 1.82 15.14 -4.31
CA LEU A 118 2.20 14.52 -5.59
C LEU A 118 3.50 13.70 -5.52
N PRO A 119 4.63 14.19 -4.96
CA PRO A 119 5.87 13.42 -4.98
C PRO A 119 5.70 12.05 -4.31
N GLY A 120 4.98 11.99 -3.18
CA GLY A 120 4.67 10.75 -2.47
C GLY A 120 3.83 9.76 -3.27
N VAL A 121 2.89 10.26 -4.09
CA VAL A 121 2.12 9.40 -5.01
C VAL A 121 3.03 8.78 -6.07
N PHE A 122 3.93 9.57 -6.65
CA PHE A 122 4.88 9.08 -7.65
C PHE A 122 5.86 8.05 -7.07
N THR A 123 6.44 8.33 -5.91
CA THR A 123 7.38 7.41 -5.26
C THR A 123 6.66 6.13 -4.81
N SER A 124 5.49 6.24 -4.17
CA SER A 124 4.66 5.09 -3.78
C SER A 124 4.30 4.20 -4.98
N MET A 125 3.86 4.79 -6.09
CA MET A 125 3.54 4.07 -7.33
C MET A 125 4.76 3.32 -7.88
N ALA A 126 5.90 4.02 -7.98
CA ALA A 126 7.12 3.45 -8.52
C ALA A 126 7.64 2.30 -7.64
N MET A 127 7.66 2.49 -6.32
CA MET A 127 8.04 1.45 -5.36
C MET A 127 7.08 0.26 -5.43
N PHE A 128 5.77 0.49 -5.39
CA PHE A 128 4.75 -0.54 -5.49
C PHE A 128 4.97 -1.40 -6.73
N LEU A 129 5.06 -0.77 -7.91
CA LEU A 129 5.23 -1.49 -9.17
C LEU A 129 6.56 -2.24 -9.23
N ALA A 130 7.66 -1.62 -8.78
CA ALA A 130 8.97 -2.27 -8.72
C ALA A 130 8.97 -3.50 -7.79
N LEU A 131 8.31 -3.41 -6.64
CA LEU A 131 8.17 -4.52 -5.69
C LEU A 131 7.33 -5.65 -6.26
N VAL A 132 6.23 -5.34 -6.96
CA VAL A 132 5.40 -6.35 -7.64
C VAL A 132 6.19 -7.04 -8.75
N ILE A 133 6.88 -6.28 -9.61
CA ILE A 133 7.73 -6.84 -10.67
C ILE A 133 8.79 -7.76 -10.06
N ALA A 134 9.53 -7.29 -9.05
CA ALA A 134 10.55 -8.07 -8.37
C ALA A 134 9.95 -9.33 -7.70
N GLY A 135 8.75 -9.21 -7.11
CA GLY A 135 8.00 -10.31 -6.53
C GLY A 135 7.64 -11.38 -7.57
N VAL A 136 7.11 -10.98 -8.72
CA VAL A 136 6.75 -11.88 -9.83
C VAL A 136 8.00 -12.54 -10.43
N MET A 137 9.08 -11.79 -10.66
CA MET A 137 10.36 -12.31 -11.15
C MET A 137 10.95 -13.37 -10.20
N ASN A 138 10.68 -13.23 -8.90
CA ASN A 138 11.12 -14.17 -7.87
C ASN A 138 10.07 -15.22 -7.48
N ARG A 139 9.04 -15.47 -8.31
CA ARG A 139 7.97 -16.45 -8.00
C ARG A 139 8.47 -17.88 -7.73
N HIS A 140 9.61 -18.27 -8.30
CA HIS A 140 10.24 -19.56 -8.04
C HIS A 140 11.14 -19.58 -6.79
N ARG A 141 11.26 -18.45 -6.08
CA ARG A 141 11.95 -18.30 -4.79
C ARG A 141 10.91 -17.88 -3.73
N PRO A 142 10.12 -18.82 -3.17
CA PRO A 142 8.94 -18.50 -2.36
C PRO A 142 9.24 -17.58 -1.16
N GLN A 143 10.42 -17.73 -0.56
CA GLN A 143 10.86 -16.89 0.57
C GLN A 143 11.05 -15.43 0.17
N THR A 144 11.59 -15.17 -1.02
CA THR A 144 11.75 -13.80 -1.54
C THR A 144 10.41 -13.26 -2.03
N HIS A 145 9.67 -14.05 -2.83
CA HIS A 145 8.39 -13.67 -3.40
C HIS A 145 7.39 -13.15 -2.35
N LYS A 146 7.10 -13.93 -1.31
CA LYS A 146 6.08 -13.57 -0.31
C LYS A 146 6.39 -12.27 0.44
N ARG A 147 7.69 -11.98 0.65
CA ARG A 147 8.15 -10.77 1.35
C ARG A 147 8.06 -9.53 0.48
N LEU A 148 8.40 -9.65 -0.80
CA LEU A 148 8.24 -8.57 -1.77
C LEU A 148 6.76 -8.23 -2.01
N MET A 149 5.89 -9.24 -2.11
CA MET A 149 4.45 -9.03 -2.23
C MET A 149 3.85 -8.39 -0.97
N LEU A 150 4.34 -8.76 0.22
CA LEU A 150 3.95 -8.11 1.47
C LEU A 150 4.41 -6.66 1.50
N LEU A 151 5.67 -6.36 1.13
CA LEU A 151 6.17 -4.98 1.04
C LEU A 151 5.36 -4.14 0.04
N ALA A 152 5.07 -4.66 -1.15
CA ALA A 152 4.22 -3.97 -2.12
C ALA A 152 2.85 -3.64 -1.51
N THR A 153 2.27 -4.58 -0.76
CA THR A 153 0.98 -4.39 -0.11
C THR A 153 1.05 -3.36 1.02
N ILE A 154 2.12 -3.34 1.83
CA ILE A 154 2.33 -2.34 2.87
C ILE A 154 2.41 -0.93 2.25
N VAL A 155 3.21 -0.77 1.20
CA VAL A 155 3.35 0.50 0.46
C VAL A 155 1.99 0.99 -0.04
N VAL A 156 1.18 0.16 -0.70
CA VAL A 156 -0.12 0.64 -1.23
C VAL A 156 -1.19 0.82 -0.13
N LEU A 157 -0.98 0.28 1.08
CA LEU A 157 -1.91 0.38 2.20
C LEU A 157 -1.75 1.64 3.05
N TRP A 158 -0.63 2.36 2.96
CA TRP A 158 -0.39 3.57 3.78
C TRP A 158 -1.56 4.58 3.74
N PRO A 159 -2.26 4.83 2.61
CA PRO A 159 -3.35 5.79 2.58
C PRO A 159 -4.56 5.31 3.41
N ALA A 160 -4.77 4.00 3.54
CA ALA A 160 -5.81 3.45 4.41
C ALA A 160 -5.47 3.71 5.88
N TRP A 161 -4.22 3.46 6.27
CA TRP A 161 -3.72 3.76 7.62
C TRP A 161 -3.88 5.24 7.95
N PHE A 162 -3.40 6.15 7.09
CA PHE A 162 -3.51 7.60 7.32
C PHE A 162 -4.96 8.07 7.52
N ARG A 163 -5.94 7.44 6.86
CA ARG A 163 -7.35 7.79 7.00
C ARG A 163 -7.99 7.37 8.32
N LEU A 164 -7.32 6.55 9.13
CA LEU A 164 -7.77 6.26 10.49
C LEU A 164 -7.86 7.53 11.36
N ARG A 165 -7.18 8.61 10.98
CA ARG A 165 -7.34 9.94 11.61
C ARG A 165 -8.80 10.42 11.71
N HIS A 166 -9.69 10.01 10.81
CA HIS A 166 -11.11 10.38 10.87
C HIS A 166 -11.88 9.64 11.98
N TRP A 167 -11.34 8.51 12.47
CA TRP A 167 -11.86 7.78 13.62
C TRP A 167 -11.17 8.21 14.92
N PHE A 168 -9.93 8.67 14.83
CA PHE A 168 -9.10 9.05 15.97
C PHE A 168 -8.59 10.49 15.83
N PRO A 169 -9.48 11.51 15.85
CA PRO A 169 -9.10 12.91 15.61
C PRO A 169 -8.19 13.50 16.70
N GLY A 170 -8.14 12.88 17.89
CA GLY A 170 -7.27 13.31 18.99
C GLY A 170 -5.80 12.88 18.86
N VAL A 171 -5.44 12.10 17.84
CA VAL A 171 -4.05 11.68 17.62
C VAL A 171 -3.28 12.83 16.97
N PRO A 172 -2.26 13.40 17.63
CA PRO A 172 -1.44 14.45 17.02
C PRO A 172 -0.64 13.86 15.87
N ARG A 173 -0.35 14.64 14.83
CA ARG A 173 0.51 14.22 13.69
C ARG A 173 0.13 12.85 13.12
N PRO A 174 -1.12 12.66 12.65
CA PRO A 174 -1.59 11.37 12.12
C PRO A 174 -0.77 10.88 10.92
N GLU A 175 -0.14 11.78 10.17
CA GLU A 175 0.82 11.45 9.12
C GLU A 175 2.03 10.68 9.64
N ILE A 176 2.49 10.94 10.87
CA ILE A 176 3.56 10.14 11.48
C ILE A 176 2.98 8.87 12.10
N TRP A 177 2.00 8.99 13.00
CA TRP A 177 1.57 7.86 13.81
C TRP A 177 0.83 6.79 13.03
N PHE A 178 -0.03 7.19 12.07
CA PHE A 178 -0.76 6.23 11.26
C PHE A 178 -0.02 5.90 9.96
N ALA A 179 0.40 6.91 9.19
CA ALA A 179 0.94 6.66 7.85
C ALA A 179 2.34 6.05 7.88
N VAL A 180 3.19 6.41 8.86
CA VAL A 180 4.54 5.86 9.00
C VAL A 180 4.56 4.78 10.09
N VAL A 181 4.38 5.14 11.36
CA VAL A 181 4.60 4.23 12.49
C VAL A 181 3.70 2.99 12.42
N ALA A 182 2.38 3.16 12.29
CA ALA A 182 1.46 2.02 12.29
C ALA A 182 1.58 1.16 11.01
N ALA A 183 1.71 1.80 9.83
CA ALA A 183 1.85 1.09 8.57
C ALA A 183 3.17 0.30 8.51
N ASP A 184 4.30 0.95 8.80
CA ASP A 184 5.63 0.37 8.70
C ASP A 184 5.99 -0.54 9.87
N ALA A 185 5.27 -0.47 11.00
CA ALA A 185 5.41 -1.45 12.07
C ALA A 185 5.22 -2.88 11.55
N LEU A 186 4.42 -3.10 10.50
CA LEU A 186 4.25 -4.41 9.87
C LEU A 186 5.57 -4.96 9.29
N ILE A 187 6.45 -4.09 8.79
CA ILE A 187 7.79 -4.48 8.30
C ILE A 187 8.64 -4.97 9.48
N ILE A 188 8.67 -4.22 10.58
CA ILE A 188 9.43 -4.57 11.78
C ILE A 188 8.88 -5.85 12.42
N ILE A 189 7.55 -5.99 12.51
CA ILE A 189 6.90 -7.21 12.99
C ILE A 189 7.28 -8.41 12.10
N ALA A 190 7.32 -8.24 10.78
CA ALA A 190 7.73 -9.30 9.86
C ALA A 190 9.22 -9.66 10.02
N MET A 191 10.10 -8.69 10.28
CA MET A 191 11.51 -8.93 10.61
C MET A 191 11.66 -9.73 11.91
N ILE A 192 10.96 -9.33 12.97
CA ILE A 192 10.95 -10.03 14.25
C ILE A 192 10.44 -11.46 14.05
N ARG A 193 9.33 -11.62 13.33
CA ARG A 193 8.77 -12.93 13.01
C ARG A 193 9.78 -13.81 12.26
N ASP A 194 10.52 -13.27 11.30
CA ASP A 194 11.57 -14.01 10.60
C ASP A 194 12.69 -14.43 11.54
N LYS A 195 13.13 -13.53 12.43
CA LYS A 195 14.15 -13.87 13.43
C LYS A 195 13.67 -14.99 14.36
N LEU A 196 12.42 -14.96 14.80
CA LEU A 196 11.83 -15.93 15.74
C LEU A 196 11.54 -17.28 15.08
N VAL A 197 10.99 -17.29 13.86
CA VAL A 197 10.52 -18.52 13.20
C VAL A 197 11.57 -19.14 12.28
N GLU A 198 12.38 -18.33 11.62
CA GLU A 198 13.40 -18.77 10.64
C GLU A 198 14.83 -18.64 11.20
N GLY A 199 15.00 -18.17 12.44
CA GLY A 199 16.29 -18.01 13.12
C GLY A 199 17.11 -16.80 12.66
N ARG A 200 16.71 -16.15 11.56
CA ARG A 200 17.38 -15.01 10.93
C ARG A 200 16.40 -14.11 10.21
N VAL A 201 16.70 -12.82 10.18
CA VAL A 201 15.96 -11.84 9.35
C VAL A 201 16.35 -12.05 7.89
N HIS A 202 15.37 -12.20 7.00
CA HIS A 202 15.64 -12.36 5.57
C HIS A 202 16.23 -11.08 4.96
N PRO A 203 17.23 -11.15 4.05
CA PRO A 203 17.89 -9.98 3.47
C PRO A 203 16.95 -8.96 2.81
N VAL A 204 15.83 -9.40 2.24
CA VAL A 204 14.79 -8.51 1.67
C VAL A 204 14.35 -7.43 2.67
N TRP A 205 14.25 -7.74 3.96
CA TRP A 205 13.85 -6.73 4.93
C TRP A 205 14.92 -5.65 5.13
N TRP A 206 16.20 -6.01 5.09
CA TRP A 206 17.29 -5.05 5.23
C TRP A 206 17.47 -4.20 3.98
N PHE A 207 17.45 -4.82 2.81
CA PHE A 207 17.76 -4.15 1.54
C PHE A 207 16.55 -3.54 0.84
N VAL A 208 15.34 -3.83 1.30
CA VAL A 208 14.10 -3.33 0.70
C VAL A 208 13.16 -2.78 1.77
N GLY A 209 12.92 -3.55 2.84
CA GLY A 209 12.04 -3.12 3.93
C GLY A 209 12.51 -1.85 4.64
N ILE A 210 13.76 -1.80 5.11
CA ILE A 210 14.32 -0.60 5.77
C ILE A 210 14.35 0.60 4.82
N PRO A 211 14.79 0.48 3.55
CA PRO A 211 14.66 1.57 2.59
C PRO A 211 13.23 2.09 2.41
N VAL A 212 12.21 1.22 2.43
CA VAL A 212 10.79 1.64 2.38
C VAL A 212 10.40 2.47 3.60
N ILE A 213 10.86 2.11 4.81
CA ILE A 213 10.63 2.90 6.03
C ILE A 213 11.34 4.26 5.92
N LEU A 214 12.59 4.24 5.47
CA LEU A 214 13.40 5.46 5.34
C LEU A 214 12.78 6.43 4.33
N GLU A 215 12.35 5.92 3.18
CA GLU A 215 11.68 6.72 2.16
C GLU A 215 10.41 7.37 2.70
N GLN A 216 9.51 6.61 3.31
CA GLN A 216 8.25 7.14 3.87
C GLN A 216 8.50 8.10 5.04
N THR A 217 9.54 7.86 5.84
CA THR A 217 9.96 8.78 6.91
C THR A 217 10.49 10.09 6.32
N ILE A 218 11.33 10.02 5.29
CA ILE A 218 11.86 11.20 4.60
C ILE A 218 10.73 11.99 3.95
N GLU A 219 9.79 11.32 3.27
CA GLU A 219 8.58 11.94 2.73
C GLU A 219 7.82 12.70 3.82
N ALA A 220 7.50 12.05 4.94
CA ALA A 220 6.74 12.67 6.03
C ALA A 220 7.48 13.86 6.68
N LEU A 221 8.81 13.84 6.72
CA LEU A 221 9.62 14.93 7.27
C LEU A 221 9.80 16.10 6.30
N LEU A 222 9.89 15.81 5.00
CA LEU A 222 10.06 16.83 3.96
C LEU A 222 8.73 17.39 3.46
N PHE A 223 7.61 16.73 3.74
CA PHE A 223 6.29 17.13 3.31
C PHE A 223 6.06 18.63 3.56
N ASP A 224 5.67 19.32 2.50
CA ASP A 224 5.36 20.75 2.50
C ASP A 224 6.52 21.73 2.76
N SER A 225 7.76 21.23 2.90
CA SER A 225 8.96 22.08 2.95
C SER A 225 9.20 22.85 1.63
N PRO A 226 9.98 23.94 1.60
CA PRO A 226 10.20 24.72 0.38
C PRO A 226 10.75 23.90 -0.80
N ALA A 227 11.71 23.00 -0.54
CA ALA A 227 12.27 22.13 -1.56
C ALA A 227 11.23 21.10 -2.07
N TRP A 228 10.43 20.54 -1.16
CA TRP A 228 9.36 19.61 -1.51
C TRP A 228 8.29 20.29 -2.37
N ARG A 229 7.84 21.49 -1.97
CA ARG A 229 6.89 22.31 -2.73
C ARG A 229 7.41 22.63 -4.13
N ALA A 230 8.70 22.94 -4.29
CA ALA A 230 9.29 23.18 -5.59
C ALA A 230 9.17 21.95 -6.51
N VAL A 231 9.47 20.74 -6.00
CA VAL A 231 9.29 19.49 -6.74
C VAL A 231 7.82 19.22 -7.03
N SER A 232 6.95 19.42 -6.05
CA SER A 232 5.49 19.27 -6.20
C SER A 232 4.90 20.15 -7.29
N HIS A 233 5.27 21.42 -7.34
CA HIS A 233 4.81 22.33 -8.39
C HIS A 233 5.37 21.95 -9.77
N ALA A 234 6.64 21.53 -9.84
CA ALA A 234 7.22 21.03 -11.08
C ALA A 234 6.45 19.80 -11.59
N LEU A 235 6.15 18.83 -10.72
CA LEU A 235 5.35 17.65 -11.06
C LEU A 235 3.93 18.03 -11.50
N TYR A 236 3.27 18.92 -10.75
CA TYR A 236 1.92 19.39 -11.10
C TYR A 236 1.89 20.06 -12.47
N GLY A 237 2.88 20.91 -12.76
CA GLY A 237 3.01 21.60 -14.04
C GLY A 237 3.10 20.68 -15.25
N LEU A 238 3.69 19.48 -15.11
CA LEU A 238 3.76 18.49 -16.21
C LEU A 238 2.40 18.02 -16.72
N PHE A 239 1.34 18.17 -15.92
CA PHE A 239 -0.01 17.69 -16.25
C PHE A 239 -1.03 18.81 -16.48
N THR A 240 -0.69 20.05 -16.12
CA THR A 240 -1.61 21.20 -16.20
C THR A 240 -1.19 22.28 -17.17
N SER A 241 0.02 22.20 -17.74
CA SER A 241 0.51 23.17 -18.72
C SER A 241 -0.02 22.93 -20.15
N GLY A 242 -1.31 22.61 -20.30
CA GLY A 242 -2.00 22.37 -21.58
C GLY A 242 -3.07 23.41 -21.89
#